data_AF-A0A371CQJ6-F1
#
_entry.id   AF-A0A371CQJ6-F1
#
_cell.length_a   1.000
_cell.length_b   1.000
_cell.length_c   1.000
_cell.angle_alpha   90.00
_cell.angle_beta   90.00
_cell.angle_gamma   90.00
#
_symmetry.space_group_name_H-M   'P 1'
#
loop_
_entity.id
_entity.type
_entity.pdbx_description
1 polymer ?
#
loop_
_entity_poly.entity_id
_entity_poly.type
_entity_poly.pdbx_seq_one_letter_code
_entity_poly.pdbx_strand_id
1 'polypeptide(L)'
;MTDMQECLISTAGNALAPPEEPWDYYVPPRWLVEHPEVKARNITPCMVLKPGYVYQTNRMNTEIPQYAVKITVPGSEEADIYDLLRRRGLTSSTHTLSVFVLRSEDRPPVIVLPYVSDLTSRYPEAEELPDTLRHFAQILEGVVNLHRLRIAHLDICMGNMLLAHPLDLEFHEQLELDKIYLIDFGGAMQLGLGPGHQPAIDLPGSQIRKPNPSMERFDPYAWDMYCVGITFDTLARFVARYSHRPTPWFLQKYIVWVTGPECGCKSVCRCRPSARRALLVLTLIRGVVHVSGFFERLMKPIAGLFARRSRAVSL
;
A
#
# COMPACT_ATOMS: atom_id res chain seq x y z
N MET A 1 -11.39 7.08 26.95
CA MET A 1 -12.83 6.93 26.67
C MET A 1 -12.93 6.11 25.39
N THR A 2 -13.28 4.85 25.62
CA THR A 2 -13.32 3.72 24.69
C THR A 2 -14.58 3.78 23.85
N ASP A 3 -14.43 3.92 22.53
CA ASP A 3 -15.43 3.48 21.57
C ASP A 3 -14.91 2.21 20.91
N MET A 4 -15.34 1.08 21.47
CA MET A 4 -15.29 -0.21 20.79
C MET A 4 -16.36 -0.18 19.70
N GLN A 5 -15.91 -0.33 18.47
CA GLN A 5 -16.76 -0.46 17.30
C GLN A 5 -17.45 -1.83 17.36
N GLU A 6 -18.70 -1.85 17.80
CA GLU A 6 -19.57 -3.03 17.78
C GLU A 6 -19.81 -3.46 16.32
N CYS A 7 -19.31 -4.65 15.99
CA CYS A 7 -19.63 -5.32 14.74
C CYS A 7 -20.98 -6.03 14.92
N LEU A 8 -22.04 -5.47 14.34
CA LEU A 8 -23.37 -6.08 14.29
C LEU A 8 -23.34 -7.32 13.38
N ILE A 9 -23.24 -8.50 13.98
CA ILE A 9 -23.46 -9.78 13.29
C ILE A 9 -24.96 -10.04 13.25
N SER A 10 -25.55 -9.91 12.06
CA SER A 10 -26.91 -10.35 11.76
C SER A 10 -26.97 -11.87 11.74
N THR A 11 -27.72 -12.45 12.69
CA THR A 11 -28.02 -13.87 12.81
C THR A 11 -29.09 -14.30 11.79
N ALA A 12 -28.68 -15.02 10.74
CA ALA A 12 -29.59 -15.88 9.99
C ALA A 12 -28.84 -17.03 9.29
N GLY A 13 -29.12 -18.26 9.72
CA GLY A 13 -28.97 -19.47 8.90
C GLY A 13 -27.75 -20.36 9.19
N ASN A 14 -27.88 -21.23 10.20
CA ASN A 14 -26.97 -22.34 10.48
C ASN A 14 -26.90 -23.36 9.32
N ALA A 15 -25.70 -23.59 8.81
CA ALA A 15 -25.24 -24.91 8.38
C ALA A 15 -23.70 -24.94 8.46
N LEU A 16 -23.16 -25.83 9.31
CA LEU A 16 -21.73 -26.20 9.45
C LEU A 16 -20.81 -25.15 10.10
N ALA A 17 -21.07 -24.75 11.35
CA ALA A 17 -20.07 -24.09 12.18
C ALA A 17 -19.09 -25.14 12.76
N PRO A 18 -17.75 -24.99 12.62
CA PRO A 18 -16.78 -25.83 13.31
C PRO A 18 -16.95 -25.70 14.84
N PRO A 19 -16.45 -26.66 15.64
CA PRO A 19 -16.58 -26.62 17.10
C PRO A 19 -16.04 -25.29 17.65
N GLU A 20 -16.83 -24.60 18.46
CA GLU A 20 -16.49 -23.32 19.11
C GLU A 20 -15.32 -23.52 20.09
N GLU A 21 -14.11 -23.50 19.56
CA GLU A 21 -12.91 -23.28 20.37
C GLU A 21 -13.00 -21.85 20.94
N PRO A 22 -12.81 -21.63 22.25
CA PRO A 22 -12.80 -20.29 22.82
C PRO A 22 -11.75 -19.43 22.12
N TRP A 23 -12.18 -18.39 21.41
CA TRP A 23 -11.28 -17.52 20.66
C TRP A 23 -10.55 -16.59 21.64
N ASP A 24 -9.32 -16.95 22.01
CA ASP A 24 -8.39 -15.96 22.54
C ASP A 24 -7.83 -15.14 21.36
N TYR A 25 -8.36 -13.93 21.18
CA TYR A 25 -7.95 -13.00 20.12
C TYR A 25 -6.45 -12.67 20.15
N TYR A 26 -5.78 -12.93 21.27
CA TYR A 26 -4.36 -12.66 21.48
C TYR A 26 -3.45 -13.88 21.25
N VAL A 27 -4.02 -15.01 20.86
CA VAL A 27 -3.27 -16.24 20.56
C VAL A 27 -3.66 -16.76 19.17
N PRO A 28 -2.69 -17.20 18.34
CA PRO A 28 -3.01 -17.90 17.09
C PRO A 28 -3.89 -19.12 17.36
N PRO A 29 -5.01 -19.30 16.62
CA PRO A 29 -5.88 -20.46 16.81
C PRO A 29 -5.11 -21.76 16.60
N ARG A 30 -5.43 -22.80 17.37
CA ARG A 30 -4.72 -24.08 17.31
C ARG A 30 -4.77 -24.68 15.91
N TRP A 31 -5.92 -24.63 15.24
CA TRP A 31 -6.07 -25.15 13.89
C TRP A 31 -5.16 -24.44 12.87
N LEU A 32 -4.80 -23.17 13.08
CA LEU A 32 -3.90 -22.42 12.20
C LEU A 32 -2.45 -22.87 12.42
N VAL A 33 -2.04 -23.01 13.69
CA VAL A 33 -0.70 -23.50 14.07
C VAL A 33 -0.48 -24.94 13.61
N GLU A 34 -1.54 -25.74 13.67
CA GLU A 34 -1.54 -27.15 13.27
C GLU A 34 -1.80 -27.37 11.77
N HIS A 35 -2.01 -26.29 10.99
CA HIS A 35 -2.32 -26.40 9.58
C HIS A 35 -1.19 -27.11 8.81
N PRO A 36 -1.46 -28.19 8.05
CA PRO A 36 -0.41 -29.02 7.44
C PRO A 36 0.56 -28.24 6.56
N GLU A 37 0.03 -27.33 5.74
CA GLU A 37 0.84 -26.49 4.84
C GLU A 37 1.67 -25.42 5.56
N VAL A 38 1.22 -24.94 6.73
CA VAL A 38 1.95 -23.98 7.56
C VAL A 38 3.12 -24.69 8.22
N LYS A 39 2.87 -25.88 8.79
CA LYS A 39 3.90 -26.75 9.37
C LYS A 39 4.93 -27.23 8.34
N ALA A 40 4.49 -27.66 7.16
CA ALA A 40 5.39 -28.13 6.10
C ALA A 40 6.38 -27.05 5.64
N ARG A 41 6.07 -25.77 5.88
CA ARG A 41 6.93 -24.61 5.56
C ARG A 41 7.71 -24.10 6.78
N ASN A 42 7.67 -24.79 7.92
CA ASN A 42 8.27 -24.36 9.18
C ASN A 42 7.82 -22.96 9.63
N ILE A 43 6.56 -22.61 9.36
CA ILE A 43 5.98 -21.34 9.78
C ILE A 43 5.26 -21.57 11.11
N THR A 44 5.68 -20.85 12.15
CA THR A 44 5.04 -20.91 13.47
C THR A 44 4.49 -19.54 13.82
N PRO A 45 3.21 -19.24 13.53
CA PRO A 45 2.57 -18.02 14.00
C PRO A 45 2.57 -18.05 15.53
N CYS A 46 3.09 -17.00 16.17
CA CYS A 46 3.21 -16.96 17.64
C CYS A 46 3.01 -15.57 18.24
N MET A 47 3.08 -14.51 17.44
CA MET A 47 2.80 -13.15 17.90
C MET A 47 1.61 -12.57 17.14
N VAL A 48 0.84 -11.70 17.80
CA VAL A 48 -0.34 -11.04 17.22
C VAL A 48 0.05 -9.70 16.61
N LEU A 49 -0.32 -9.50 15.36
CA LEU A 49 -0.23 -8.21 14.67
C LEU A 49 -1.56 -7.45 14.71
N LYS A 50 -2.65 -8.16 14.41
CA LYS A 50 -4.02 -7.63 14.52
C LYS A 50 -4.88 -8.70 15.22
N PRO A 51 -5.42 -8.41 16.42
CA PRO A 51 -6.14 -9.40 17.22
C PRO A 51 -7.25 -10.11 16.44
N GLY A 52 -7.25 -11.44 16.50
CA GLY A 52 -8.24 -12.31 15.85
C GLY A 52 -8.00 -12.66 14.39
N TYR A 53 -7.12 -11.97 13.65
CA TYR A 53 -7.02 -12.22 12.20
C TYR A 53 -5.64 -12.02 11.57
N VAL A 54 -4.67 -11.33 12.19
CA VAL A 54 -3.28 -11.29 11.68
C VAL A 54 -2.29 -11.66 12.76
N TYR A 55 -1.45 -12.64 12.44
CA TYR A 55 -0.39 -13.16 13.27
C TYR A 55 0.95 -13.05 12.54
N GLN A 56 2.04 -13.18 13.27
CA GLN A 56 3.38 -13.26 12.71
C GLN A 56 4.22 -14.33 13.41
N THR A 57 5.28 -14.75 12.75
CA THR A 57 6.35 -15.56 13.33
C THR A 57 7.14 -14.80 14.39
N ASN A 58 8.01 -15.49 15.13
CA ASN A 58 8.83 -14.87 16.16
C ASN A 58 9.88 -13.94 15.55
N ARG A 59 9.61 -12.63 15.58
CA ARG A 59 10.50 -11.59 15.06
C ARG A 59 11.87 -11.55 15.75
N MET A 60 11.99 -12.08 16.98
CA MET A 60 13.26 -12.14 17.70
C MET A 60 14.17 -13.25 17.17
N ASN A 61 13.64 -14.21 16.42
CA ASN A 61 14.43 -15.25 15.78
C ASN A 61 14.88 -14.79 14.39
N THR A 62 16.03 -14.12 14.32
CA THR A 62 16.59 -13.61 13.07
C THR A 62 17.24 -14.68 12.20
N GLU A 63 17.24 -15.95 12.61
CA GLU A 63 17.83 -17.07 11.86
C GLU A 63 16.83 -17.73 10.91
N ILE A 64 15.55 -17.35 10.97
CA ILE A 64 14.49 -17.92 10.14
C ILE A 64 13.74 -16.84 9.34
N PRO A 65 13.20 -17.19 8.16
CA PRO A 65 12.32 -16.30 7.41
C PRO A 65 11.10 -15.90 8.25
N GLN A 66 10.81 -14.59 8.24
CA GLN A 66 9.66 -14.04 8.95
C GLN A 66 8.43 -13.96 8.04
N TYR A 67 7.27 -14.31 8.59
CA TYR A 67 5.99 -14.30 7.86
C TYR A 67 4.89 -13.60 8.65
N ALA A 68 4.01 -12.91 7.92
CA ALA A 68 2.69 -12.54 8.39
C ALA A 68 1.68 -13.59 7.92
N VAL A 69 0.80 -14.02 8.82
CA VAL A 69 -0.23 -15.03 8.56
C VAL A 69 -1.59 -14.42 8.90
N LYS A 70 -2.41 -14.23 7.89
CA LYS A 70 -3.71 -13.57 7.98
C LYS A 70 -4.84 -14.55 7.70
N ILE A 71 -5.83 -14.59 8.58
CA ILE A 71 -7.10 -15.28 8.34
C ILE A 71 -8.01 -14.31 7.59
N THR A 72 -8.58 -14.73 6.46
CA THR A 72 -9.47 -13.87 5.69
C THR A 72 -10.82 -13.69 6.38
N VAL A 73 -11.39 -12.50 6.25
CA VAL A 73 -12.75 -12.22 6.71
C VAL A 73 -13.76 -12.99 5.84
N PRO A 74 -14.77 -13.65 6.42
CA PRO A 74 -15.83 -14.30 5.65
C PRO A 74 -16.50 -13.35 4.65
N GLY A 75 -16.68 -13.81 3.41
CA GLY A 75 -17.29 -13.01 2.33
C GLY A 75 -16.35 -12.00 1.66
N SER A 76 -15.12 -11.85 2.14
CA SER A 76 -14.11 -11.03 1.45
C SER A 76 -13.59 -11.72 0.18
N GLU A 77 -13.31 -10.94 -0.85
CA GLU A 77 -12.66 -11.39 -2.10
C GLU A 77 -11.13 -11.49 -1.97
N GLU A 78 -10.56 -11.21 -0.78
CA GLU A 78 -9.11 -11.05 -0.59
C GLU A 78 -8.28 -12.24 -1.10
N ALA A 79 -8.67 -13.47 -0.74
CA ALA A 79 -7.98 -14.69 -1.18
C ALA A 79 -8.05 -14.87 -2.71
N ASP A 80 -9.20 -14.58 -3.31
CA ASP A 80 -9.42 -14.70 -4.76
C ASP A 80 -8.63 -13.65 -5.53
N ILE A 81 -8.52 -12.42 -4.99
CA ILE A 81 -7.69 -11.35 -5.52
C ILE A 81 -6.21 -11.76 -5.48
N TYR A 82 -5.72 -12.29 -4.37
CA TYR A 82 -4.34 -12.79 -4.29
C TYR A 82 -4.08 -13.94 -5.28
N ASP A 83 -5.02 -14.88 -5.44
CA ASP A 83 -4.91 -15.94 -6.43
C ASP A 83 -4.89 -15.40 -7.87
N LEU A 84 -5.69 -14.37 -8.17
CA LEU A 84 -5.67 -13.68 -9.46
C LEU A 84 -4.33 -12.98 -9.71
N LEU A 85 -3.83 -12.22 -8.74
CA LEU A 85 -2.55 -11.51 -8.84
C LEU A 85 -1.39 -12.49 -9.05
N ARG A 86 -1.38 -13.59 -8.28
CA ARG A 86 -0.38 -14.66 -8.44
C ARG A 86 -0.41 -15.29 -9.83
N ARG A 87 -1.59 -15.60 -10.37
CA ARG A 87 -1.75 -16.18 -11.74
C ARG A 87 -1.26 -15.26 -12.85
N ARG A 88 -1.28 -13.94 -12.64
CA ARG A 88 -0.75 -12.96 -13.61
C ARG A 88 0.78 -12.86 -13.57
N GLY A 89 1.42 -13.46 -12.58
CA GLY A 89 2.86 -13.42 -12.37
C GLY A 89 3.29 -12.17 -11.61
N LEU A 90 4.37 -12.31 -10.84
CA LEU A 90 5.02 -11.20 -10.14
C LEU A 90 5.96 -10.50 -11.13
N THR A 91 5.51 -9.41 -11.73
CA THR A 91 6.40 -8.47 -12.43
C THR A 91 6.78 -7.35 -11.49
N SER A 92 7.90 -6.66 -11.72
CA SER A 92 8.29 -5.53 -10.87
C SER A 92 7.16 -4.49 -10.72
N SER A 93 6.39 -4.28 -11.79
CA SER A 93 5.23 -3.38 -11.83
C SER A 93 3.94 -3.86 -11.14
N THR A 94 3.89 -5.04 -10.50
CA THR A 94 2.68 -5.45 -9.75
C THR A 94 2.59 -4.78 -8.38
N HIS A 95 3.73 -4.44 -7.77
CA HIS A 95 3.80 -3.91 -6.40
C HIS A 95 2.96 -4.73 -5.40
N THR A 96 2.96 -6.04 -5.55
CA THR A 96 2.27 -7.00 -4.67
C THR A 96 3.27 -8.02 -4.18
N LEU A 97 3.13 -8.47 -2.94
CA LEU A 97 3.98 -9.53 -2.40
C LEU A 97 3.72 -10.88 -3.07
N SER A 98 4.73 -11.74 -3.08
CA SER A 98 4.50 -13.17 -3.26
C SER A 98 3.73 -13.71 -2.07
N VAL A 99 2.69 -14.49 -2.35
CA VAL A 99 1.71 -14.92 -1.36
C VAL A 99 1.39 -16.40 -1.50
N PHE A 100 1.15 -17.06 -0.38
CA PHE A 100 0.50 -18.36 -0.35
C PHE A 100 -0.92 -18.18 0.17
N VAL A 101 -1.89 -18.60 -0.63
CA VAL A 101 -3.29 -18.70 -0.22
C VAL A 101 -3.55 -20.17 0.10
N LEU A 102 -3.75 -20.46 1.37
CA LEU A 102 -4.09 -21.78 1.88
C LEU A 102 -5.60 -21.87 1.98
N ARG A 103 -6.18 -22.90 1.40
CA ARG A 103 -7.63 -23.13 1.38
C ARG A 103 -7.94 -24.48 1.99
N SER A 104 -8.97 -24.50 2.83
CA SER A 104 -9.52 -25.70 3.45
C SER A 104 -11.04 -25.65 3.31
N GLU A 105 -11.68 -26.81 3.16
CA GLU A 105 -13.13 -26.88 2.93
C GLU A 105 -13.94 -26.37 4.13
N ASP A 106 -13.42 -26.53 5.35
CA ASP A 106 -14.11 -26.25 6.61
C ASP A 106 -13.62 -24.98 7.33
N ARG A 107 -12.67 -24.24 6.74
CA ARG A 107 -12.02 -23.07 7.36
C ARG A 107 -11.93 -21.88 6.42
N PRO A 108 -11.93 -20.64 6.95
CA PRO A 108 -11.62 -19.47 6.15
C PRO A 108 -10.24 -19.61 5.51
N PRO A 109 -10.05 -19.11 4.26
CA PRO A 109 -8.73 -19.03 3.66
C PRO A 109 -7.71 -18.33 4.56
N VAL A 110 -6.47 -18.79 4.45
CA VAL A 110 -5.33 -18.22 5.16
C VAL A 110 -4.34 -17.66 4.14
N ILE A 111 -3.93 -16.43 4.35
CA ILE A 111 -2.98 -15.70 3.52
C ILE A 111 -1.65 -15.66 4.27
N VAL A 112 -0.60 -16.18 3.65
CA VAL A 112 0.77 -16.14 4.18
C VAL A 112 1.60 -15.22 3.30
N LEU A 113 2.17 -14.19 3.91
CA LEU A 113 2.98 -13.15 3.28
C LEU A 113 4.37 -13.11 3.93
N PRO A 114 5.43 -12.78 3.18
CA PRO A 114 6.66 -12.29 3.77
C PRO A 114 6.36 -11.17 4.78
N TYR A 115 6.95 -11.27 5.97
CA TYR A 115 6.86 -10.17 6.92
C TYR A 115 7.84 -9.07 6.51
N VAL A 116 7.30 -7.97 6.00
CA VAL A 116 8.04 -6.76 5.66
C VAL A 116 7.50 -5.63 6.53
N SER A 117 8.39 -4.71 6.94
CA SER A 117 7.98 -3.59 7.78
C SER A 117 7.08 -2.61 7.01
N ASP A 118 6.13 -1.99 7.71
CA ASP A 118 5.23 -1.00 7.13
C ASP A 118 5.99 0.24 6.66
N LEU A 119 5.43 0.92 5.66
CA LEU A 119 6.02 2.11 5.06
C LEU A 119 6.25 3.21 6.10
N THR A 120 5.33 3.39 7.06
CA THR A 120 5.43 4.46 8.07
C THR A 120 6.65 4.29 8.97
N SER A 121 6.99 3.06 9.35
CA SER A 121 8.14 2.77 10.21
C SER A 121 9.48 2.79 9.48
N ARG A 122 9.48 2.67 8.15
CA ARG A 122 10.71 2.60 7.33
C ARG A 122 10.95 3.82 6.46
N TYR A 123 9.98 4.72 6.31
CA TYR A 123 10.13 5.86 5.41
C TYR A 123 11.30 6.75 5.86
N PRO A 124 12.28 7.04 4.99
CA PRO A 124 13.42 7.86 5.36
C PRO A 124 13.00 9.28 5.79
N GLU A 125 13.51 9.70 6.95
CA GLU A 125 13.22 11.03 7.52
C GLU A 125 13.71 12.17 6.61
N ALA A 126 14.85 12.00 5.96
CA ALA A 126 15.46 13.00 5.09
C ALA A 126 15.53 12.54 3.62
N GLU A 127 14.42 11.98 3.11
CA GLU A 127 14.31 11.56 1.72
C GLU A 127 14.54 12.74 0.75
N GLU A 128 15.32 12.53 -0.30
CA GLU A 128 15.45 13.53 -1.35
C GLU A 128 14.20 13.55 -2.25
N LEU A 129 13.94 14.69 -2.86
CA LEU A 129 12.80 14.84 -3.77
C LEU A 129 12.77 13.78 -4.90
N PRO A 130 13.89 13.44 -5.58
CA PRO A 130 13.87 12.41 -6.62
C PRO A 130 13.39 11.04 -6.11
N ASP A 131 13.77 10.67 -4.88
CA ASP A 131 13.37 9.41 -4.27
C ASP A 131 11.92 9.43 -3.81
N THR A 132 11.46 10.53 -3.20
CA THR A 132 10.03 10.73 -2.90
C THR A 132 9.17 10.58 -4.16
N LEU A 133 9.58 11.19 -5.28
CA LEU A 133 8.86 11.08 -6.56
C LEU A 133 8.92 9.66 -7.14
N ARG A 134 10.00 8.92 -6.89
CA ARG A 134 10.14 7.52 -7.28
C ARG A 134 9.20 6.64 -6.47
N HIS A 135 9.11 6.79 -5.15
CA HIS A 135 8.14 6.09 -4.30
C HIS A 135 6.70 6.40 -4.71
N PHE A 136 6.39 7.67 -5.03
CA PHE A 136 5.06 8.04 -5.57
C PHE A 136 4.75 7.29 -6.88
N ALA A 137 5.75 7.13 -7.75
CA ALA A 137 5.58 6.40 -8.99
C ALA A 137 5.32 4.91 -8.74
N GLN A 138 6.04 4.28 -7.81
CA GLN A 138 5.82 2.89 -7.42
C GLN A 138 4.39 2.65 -6.90
N ILE A 139 3.90 3.53 -6.02
CA ILE A 139 2.52 3.45 -5.52
C ILE A 139 1.52 3.52 -6.69
N LEU A 140 1.70 4.46 -7.61
CA LEU A 140 0.84 4.59 -8.78
C LEU A 140 0.95 3.43 -9.77
N GLU A 141 2.14 2.86 -9.96
CA GLU A 141 2.36 1.67 -10.78
C GLU A 141 1.55 0.48 -10.24
N GLY A 142 1.59 0.27 -8.92
CA GLY A 142 0.74 -0.72 -8.24
C GLY A 142 -0.74 -0.49 -8.48
N VAL A 143 -1.22 0.74 -8.25
CA VAL A 143 -2.65 1.08 -8.43
C VAL A 143 -3.07 0.96 -9.90
N VAL A 144 -2.23 1.36 -10.86
CA VAL A 144 -2.47 1.16 -12.29
C VAL A 144 -2.65 -0.31 -12.61
N ASN A 145 -1.83 -1.19 -12.02
CA ASN A 145 -1.92 -2.63 -12.19
C ASN A 145 -3.27 -3.16 -11.69
N LEU A 146 -3.65 -2.82 -10.45
CA LEU A 146 -4.94 -3.20 -9.87
C LEU A 146 -6.10 -2.72 -10.72
N HIS A 147 -6.11 -1.44 -11.10
CA HIS A 147 -7.18 -0.84 -11.91
C HIS A 147 -7.30 -1.48 -13.30
N ARG A 148 -6.18 -1.91 -13.90
CA ARG A 148 -6.18 -2.66 -15.17
C ARG A 148 -6.83 -4.03 -15.02
N LEU A 149 -6.68 -4.67 -13.87
CA LEU A 149 -7.33 -5.93 -13.50
C LEU A 149 -8.76 -5.74 -12.97
N ARG A 150 -9.25 -4.50 -12.98
CA ARG A 150 -10.54 -4.07 -12.44
C ARG A 150 -10.68 -4.28 -10.94
N ILE A 151 -9.56 -4.33 -10.23
CA ILE A 151 -9.52 -4.38 -8.77
C ILE A 151 -9.50 -2.96 -8.25
N ALA A 152 -10.44 -2.62 -7.36
CA ALA A 152 -10.36 -1.44 -6.52
C ALA A 152 -9.89 -1.86 -5.13
N HIS A 153 -8.87 -1.21 -4.58
CA HIS A 153 -8.28 -1.60 -3.29
C HIS A 153 -9.13 -1.14 -2.11
N LEU A 154 -9.76 0.03 -2.23
CA LEU A 154 -10.69 0.66 -1.29
C LEU A 154 -10.14 1.09 0.07
N ASP A 155 -8.91 0.72 0.40
CA ASP A 155 -8.22 1.10 1.64
C ASP A 155 -6.73 1.41 1.41
N ILE A 156 -6.43 2.21 0.36
CA ILE A 156 -5.06 2.65 0.11
C ILE A 156 -4.62 3.61 1.22
N CYS A 157 -3.58 3.27 1.97
CA CYS A 157 -2.98 4.16 2.97
C CYS A 157 -1.55 3.72 3.26
N MET A 158 -0.77 4.53 4.00
CA MET A 158 0.58 4.15 4.40
C MET A 158 0.63 2.88 5.27
N GLY A 159 -0.42 2.62 6.07
CA GLY A 159 -0.51 1.41 6.91
C GLY A 159 -0.73 0.13 6.11
N ASN A 160 -1.19 0.24 4.87
CA ASN A 160 -1.38 -0.88 3.93
C ASN A 160 -0.31 -0.89 2.83
N MET A 161 0.85 -0.28 3.12
CA MET A 161 2.03 -0.27 2.26
C MET A 161 3.22 -0.77 3.05
N LEU A 162 4.05 -1.60 2.41
CA LEU A 162 5.31 -2.10 2.98
C LEU A 162 6.48 -1.57 2.15
N LEU A 163 7.63 -1.35 2.79
CA LEU A 163 8.87 -0.95 2.12
C LEU A 163 9.96 -1.99 2.37
N ALA A 164 10.43 -2.64 1.31
CA ALA A 164 11.48 -3.66 1.43
C ALA A 164 12.85 -3.05 1.72
N HIS A 165 13.51 -3.58 2.74
CA HIS A 165 14.84 -3.20 3.22
C HIS A 165 15.82 -4.37 3.04
N PRO A 166 17.16 -4.16 3.01
CA PRO A 166 18.12 -5.24 2.76
C PRO A 166 17.94 -6.50 3.63
N LEU A 167 17.57 -6.35 4.90
CA LEU A 167 17.33 -7.48 5.82
C LEU A 167 16.14 -8.36 5.39
N ASP A 168 15.15 -7.80 4.70
CA ASP A 168 13.99 -8.57 4.26
C ASP A 168 14.37 -9.48 3.08
N LEU A 169 15.34 -9.05 2.27
CA LEU A 169 15.81 -9.78 1.08
C LEU A 169 16.67 -11.00 1.44
N GLU A 170 17.26 -11.05 2.64
CA GLU A 170 18.07 -12.19 3.09
C GLU A 170 17.27 -13.50 3.11
N PHE A 171 15.98 -13.41 3.40
CA PHE A 171 15.08 -14.56 3.51
C PHE A 171 14.04 -14.65 2.40
N HIS A 172 13.80 -13.54 1.69
CA HIS A 172 12.75 -13.44 0.68
C HIS A 172 13.33 -12.88 -0.63
N GLU A 173 14.00 -13.74 -1.39
CA GLU A 173 14.70 -13.40 -2.65
C GLU A 173 13.81 -12.74 -3.72
N GLN A 174 12.51 -12.96 -3.64
CA GLN A 174 11.51 -12.35 -4.51
C GLN A 174 11.27 -10.86 -4.24
N LEU A 175 11.78 -10.33 -3.11
CA LEU A 175 11.66 -8.92 -2.79
C LEU A 175 12.73 -8.11 -3.53
N GLU A 176 12.31 -7.01 -4.13
CA GLU A 176 13.21 -5.99 -4.65
C GLU A 176 13.49 -4.92 -3.58
N LEU A 177 14.76 -4.54 -3.44
CA LEU A 177 15.21 -3.51 -2.50
C LEU A 177 14.52 -2.18 -2.78
N ASP A 178 14.09 -1.49 -1.73
CA ASP A 178 13.50 -0.15 -1.78
C ASP A 178 12.24 -0.08 -2.68
N LYS A 179 11.56 -1.24 -2.74
CA LYS A 179 10.28 -1.40 -3.42
C LYS A 179 9.13 -1.29 -2.44
N ILE A 180 8.10 -0.56 -2.84
CA ILE A 180 6.83 -0.44 -2.14
C ILE A 180 5.89 -1.54 -2.61
N TYR A 181 5.27 -2.24 -1.65
CA TYR A 181 4.24 -3.25 -1.90
C TYR A 181 2.91 -2.83 -1.28
N LEU A 182 1.83 -3.00 -2.02
CA LEU A 182 0.46 -2.86 -1.56
C LEU A 182 0.01 -4.18 -0.91
N ILE A 183 -0.63 -4.09 0.25
CA ILE A 183 -1.13 -5.24 1.02
C ILE A 183 -2.54 -4.97 1.56
N ASP A 184 -3.10 -5.97 2.24
CA ASP A 184 -4.40 -5.87 2.91
C ASP A 184 -5.56 -5.62 1.93
N PHE A 185 -5.84 -6.63 1.09
CA PHE A 185 -6.96 -6.60 0.14
C PHE A 185 -8.30 -6.99 0.80
N GLY A 186 -8.40 -6.90 2.14
CA GLY A 186 -9.58 -7.35 2.90
C GLY A 186 -10.87 -6.63 2.51
N GLY A 187 -10.76 -5.34 2.17
CA GLY A 187 -11.86 -4.53 1.65
C GLY A 187 -11.84 -4.34 0.12
N ALA A 188 -10.89 -4.96 -0.58
CA ALA A 188 -10.77 -4.79 -2.03
C ALA A 188 -11.85 -5.58 -2.77
N MET A 189 -12.17 -5.14 -3.98
CA MET A 189 -13.21 -5.74 -4.82
C MET A 189 -12.75 -5.87 -6.27
N GLN A 190 -13.06 -7.01 -6.90
CA GLN A 190 -12.96 -7.17 -8.34
C GLN A 190 -14.28 -6.77 -9.02
N LEU A 191 -14.23 -5.74 -9.86
CA LEU A 191 -15.41 -5.12 -10.42
C LEU A 191 -15.63 -5.52 -11.89
N GLY A 192 -16.90 -5.46 -12.31
CA GLY A 192 -17.29 -5.79 -13.69
C GLY A 192 -16.79 -4.77 -14.72
N LEU A 193 -16.75 -3.49 -14.36
CA LEU A 193 -16.35 -2.39 -15.24
C LEU A 193 -15.05 -1.75 -14.74
N GLY A 194 -14.27 -1.18 -15.67
CA GLY A 194 -13.01 -0.50 -15.33
C GLY A 194 -13.16 0.99 -15.03
N PRO A 195 -12.03 1.68 -14.79
CA PRO A 195 -12.01 3.12 -14.54
C PRO A 195 -12.72 3.92 -15.65
N GLY A 196 -13.44 4.96 -15.26
CA GLY A 196 -14.19 5.83 -16.18
C GLY A 196 -15.51 5.24 -16.70
N HIS A 197 -15.88 4.04 -16.26
CA HIS A 197 -17.14 3.38 -16.65
C HIS A 197 -17.89 2.82 -15.45
N GLN A 198 -17.17 2.48 -14.37
CA GLN A 198 -17.75 1.92 -13.16
C GLN A 198 -18.65 2.94 -12.42
N PRO A 199 -19.92 2.58 -12.12
CA PRO A 199 -20.78 3.40 -11.29
C PRO A 199 -20.35 3.39 -9.83
N ALA A 200 -20.90 4.33 -9.05
CA ALA A 200 -20.65 4.41 -7.62
C ALA A 200 -21.13 3.17 -6.87
N ILE A 201 -20.30 2.67 -5.95
CA ILE A 201 -20.59 1.57 -5.03
C ILE A 201 -20.71 2.10 -3.60
N ASP A 202 -21.27 1.31 -2.69
CA ASP A 202 -21.18 1.60 -1.25
C ASP A 202 -19.72 1.48 -0.82
N LEU A 203 -19.19 2.52 -0.19
CA LEU A 203 -17.80 2.52 0.26
C LEU A 203 -17.68 1.79 1.60
N PRO A 204 -16.77 0.80 1.71
CA PRO A 204 -16.51 0.13 2.97
C PRO A 204 -15.86 1.07 3.98
N GLY A 205 -15.66 0.57 5.21
CA GLY A 205 -14.79 1.24 6.18
C GLY A 205 -13.37 1.33 5.64
N SER A 206 -12.70 2.45 5.90
CA SER A 206 -11.35 2.75 5.44
C SER A 206 -10.57 3.49 6.51
N GLN A 207 -9.25 3.35 6.51
CA GLN A 207 -8.35 4.09 7.39
C GLN A 207 -8.30 5.58 7.05
N ILE A 208 -8.35 5.90 5.75
CA ILE A 208 -8.45 7.28 5.30
C ILE A 208 -9.89 7.75 5.45
N ARG A 209 -10.08 8.87 6.17
CA ARG A 209 -11.38 9.48 6.37
C ARG A 209 -11.95 9.99 5.03
N LYS A 210 -13.22 9.70 4.80
CA LYS A 210 -13.99 10.25 3.68
C LYS A 210 -13.99 11.78 3.73
N PRO A 211 -13.88 12.47 2.58
CA PRO A 211 -13.82 13.94 2.55
C PRO A 211 -15.12 14.56 3.09
N ASN A 212 -16.25 13.88 2.90
CA ASN A 212 -17.52 14.20 3.52
C ASN A 212 -18.02 12.99 4.35
N PRO A 213 -18.33 13.15 5.66
CA PRO A 213 -18.89 12.08 6.47
C PRO A 213 -20.18 11.47 5.94
N SER A 214 -21.02 12.23 5.22
CA SER A 214 -22.26 11.74 4.62
C SER A 214 -22.06 11.00 3.29
N MET A 215 -20.81 10.80 2.86
CA MET A 215 -20.50 10.13 1.61
C MET A 215 -20.58 8.61 1.81
N GLU A 216 -21.70 8.03 1.39
CA GLU A 216 -21.90 6.58 1.47
C GLU A 216 -21.43 5.88 0.20
N ARG A 217 -21.73 6.48 -0.95
CA ARG A 217 -21.46 5.91 -2.27
C ARG A 217 -20.47 6.73 -3.07
N PHE A 218 -19.56 6.04 -3.76
CA PHE A 218 -18.61 6.71 -4.64
C PHE A 218 -18.01 5.78 -5.71
N ASP A 219 -17.44 6.38 -6.76
CA ASP A 219 -16.68 5.65 -7.77
C ASP A 219 -15.45 5.00 -7.09
N PRO A 220 -15.32 3.67 -7.12
CA PRO A 220 -14.30 2.95 -6.35
C PRO A 220 -12.87 3.19 -6.83
N TYR A 221 -12.67 3.42 -8.14
CA TYR A 221 -11.34 3.74 -8.67
C TYR A 221 -10.96 5.18 -8.36
N ALA A 222 -11.94 6.09 -8.36
CA ALA A 222 -11.72 7.45 -7.90
C ALA A 222 -11.47 7.50 -6.38
N TRP A 223 -12.11 6.61 -5.61
CA TRP A 223 -11.85 6.45 -4.18
C TRP A 223 -10.39 6.03 -3.93
N ASP A 224 -9.87 5.05 -4.65
CA ASP A 224 -8.44 4.70 -4.58
C ASP A 224 -7.54 5.91 -4.86
N MET A 225 -7.86 6.71 -5.89
CA MET A 225 -7.07 7.88 -6.25
C MET A 225 -7.14 9.01 -5.21
N TYR A 226 -8.28 9.18 -4.52
CA TYR A 226 -8.37 10.05 -3.35
C TYR A 226 -7.33 9.64 -2.30
N CYS A 227 -7.36 8.36 -1.96
CA CYS A 227 -6.53 7.76 -0.92
C CYS A 227 -5.04 7.82 -1.28
N VAL A 228 -4.68 7.65 -2.55
CA VAL A 228 -3.33 7.91 -3.07
C VAL A 228 -2.92 9.37 -2.84
N GLY A 229 -3.79 10.33 -3.17
CA GLY A 229 -3.50 11.75 -2.98
C GLY A 229 -3.25 12.12 -1.51
N ILE A 230 -4.07 11.61 -0.60
CA ILE A 230 -3.88 11.79 0.85
C ILE A 230 -2.59 11.10 1.34
N THR A 231 -2.28 9.91 0.80
CA THR A 231 -1.03 9.21 1.11
C THR A 231 0.19 10.02 0.68
N PHE A 232 0.18 10.58 -0.53
CA PHE A 232 1.25 11.44 -1.02
C PHE A 232 1.44 12.69 -0.18
N ASP A 233 0.34 13.35 0.19
CA ASP A 233 0.38 14.51 1.06
C ASP A 233 1.00 14.19 2.43
N THR A 234 0.63 13.03 3.00
CA THR A 234 1.17 12.56 4.28
C THR A 234 2.67 12.31 4.20
N LEU A 235 3.13 11.61 3.16
CA LEU A 235 4.56 11.37 2.92
C LEU A 235 5.33 12.68 2.67
N ALA A 236 4.81 13.57 1.83
CA ALA A 236 5.44 14.86 1.54
C ALA A 236 5.57 15.74 2.79
N ARG A 237 4.56 15.73 3.67
CA ARG A 237 4.59 16.44 4.95
C ARG A 237 5.55 15.80 5.95
N PHE A 238 5.63 14.47 5.97
CA PHE A 238 6.63 13.74 6.75
C PHE A 238 8.04 14.19 6.36
N VAL A 239 8.41 14.05 5.08
CA VAL A 239 9.74 14.48 4.59
C VAL A 239 10.00 15.96 4.85
N ALA A 240 9.02 16.83 4.60
CA ALA A 240 9.20 18.28 4.82
C ALA A 240 9.49 18.62 6.29
N ARG A 241 8.83 17.92 7.22
CA ARG A 241 9.01 18.12 8.67
C ARG A 241 10.42 17.74 9.12
N TYR A 242 10.92 16.59 8.68
CA TYR A 242 12.20 16.03 9.13
C TYR A 242 13.40 16.61 8.37
N SER A 243 13.26 16.88 7.07
CA SER A 243 14.33 17.52 6.28
C SER A 243 14.44 19.03 6.52
N HIS A 244 13.49 19.63 7.24
CA HIS A 244 13.34 21.09 7.40
C HIS A 244 13.25 21.85 6.07
N ARG A 245 12.78 21.19 5.00
CA ARG A 245 12.59 21.80 3.68
C ARG A 245 11.10 21.84 3.35
N PRO A 246 10.55 22.96 2.87
CA PRO A 246 9.15 23.00 2.47
C PRO A 246 8.91 22.07 1.27
N THR A 247 7.73 21.46 1.21
CA THR A 247 7.30 20.71 0.04
C THR A 247 7.30 21.64 -1.19
N PRO A 248 7.95 21.28 -2.31
CA PRO A 248 7.95 22.10 -3.50
C PRO A 248 6.53 22.40 -3.98
N TRP A 249 6.27 23.65 -4.39
CA TRP A 249 4.93 24.11 -4.77
C TRP A 249 4.31 23.26 -5.89
N PHE A 250 5.11 22.80 -6.86
CA PHE A 250 4.61 22.00 -7.97
C PHE A 250 4.22 20.59 -7.53
N LEU A 251 4.92 20.03 -6.53
CA LEU A 251 4.58 18.74 -5.93
C LEU A 251 3.27 18.88 -5.17
N GLN A 252 3.10 19.96 -4.40
CA GLN A 252 1.84 20.25 -3.73
C GLN A 252 0.67 20.40 -4.72
N LYS A 253 0.89 21.08 -5.85
CA LYS A 253 -0.13 21.19 -6.92
C LYS A 253 -0.46 19.83 -7.53
N TYR A 254 0.54 18.99 -7.76
CA TYR A 254 0.34 17.63 -8.25
C TYR A 254 -0.50 16.80 -7.25
N ILE A 255 -0.15 16.84 -5.97
CA ILE A 255 -0.89 16.16 -4.89
C ILE A 255 -2.34 16.62 -4.85
N VAL A 256 -2.60 17.93 -4.83
CA VAL A 256 -3.96 18.49 -4.86
C VAL A 256 -4.74 18.03 -6.10
N TRP A 257 -4.10 17.97 -7.25
CA TRP A 257 -4.73 17.50 -8.49
C TRP A 257 -5.07 15.99 -8.45
N VAL A 258 -4.20 15.15 -7.88
CA VAL A 258 -4.46 13.73 -7.67
C VAL A 258 -5.59 13.51 -6.67
N THR A 259 -5.56 14.23 -5.54
CA THR A 259 -6.62 14.18 -4.52
C THR A 259 -7.95 14.62 -5.12
N GLY A 260 -7.97 15.68 -5.94
CA GLY A 260 -9.19 16.21 -6.54
C GLY A 260 -10.10 16.97 -5.55
N PRO A 261 -11.06 17.77 -6.04
CA PRO A 261 -11.85 18.69 -5.23
C PRO A 261 -13.19 18.12 -4.70
N GLU A 262 -13.33 16.79 -4.65
CA GLU A 262 -14.62 16.14 -4.88
C GLU A 262 -15.42 15.72 -3.62
N CYS A 263 -16.76 15.63 -3.77
CA CYS A 263 -17.76 15.61 -2.68
C CYS A 263 -18.81 14.47 -2.74
N GLY A 264 -18.57 13.32 -3.39
CA GLY A 264 -19.51 12.19 -3.44
C GLY A 264 -20.34 12.07 -4.73
N CYS A 265 -19.69 12.01 -5.88
CA CYS A 265 -20.28 11.81 -7.19
C CYS A 265 -21.04 10.48 -7.18
N LYS A 266 -22.33 10.56 -7.50
CA LYS A 266 -23.22 9.39 -7.58
C LYS A 266 -23.11 8.63 -8.92
N SER A 267 -22.29 9.13 -9.84
CA SER A 267 -22.00 8.55 -11.15
C SER A 267 -20.48 8.45 -11.36
N VAL A 268 -20.05 8.03 -12.54
CA VAL A 268 -18.61 7.96 -12.91
C VAL A 268 -17.91 9.28 -12.56
N CYS A 269 -16.91 9.19 -11.69
CA CYS A 269 -16.22 10.38 -11.21
C CYS A 269 -15.22 10.90 -12.26
N ARG A 270 -15.19 12.22 -12.45
CA ARG A 270 -14.23 12.90 -13.34
C ARG A 270 -13.45 14.02 -12.65
N CYS A 271 -13.63 14.19 -11.35
CA CYS A 271 -13.05 15.30 -10.60
C CYS A 271 -11.55 15.10 -10.30
N ARG A 272 -11.03 13.90 -10.53
CA ARG A 272 -9.63 13.52 -10.29
C ARG A 272 -9.11 12.65 -11.43
N PRO A 273 -7.79 12.57 -11.65
CA PRO A 273 -7.22 11.74 -12.71
C PRO A 273 -7.41 10.25 -12.43
N SER A 274 -7.36 9.43 -13.48
CA SER A 274 -7.10 8.01 -13.32
C SER A 274 -5.66 7.76 -12.88
N ALA A 275 -5.40 6.61 -12.25
CA ALA A 275 -4.04 6.19 -11.85
C ALA A 275 -3.04 6.29 -13.01
N ARG A 276 -3.45 5.86 -14.21
CA ARG A 276 -2.61 5.92 -15.42
C ARG A 276 -2.26 7.35 -15.82
N ARG A 277 -3.23 8.27 -15.76
CA ARG A 277 -3.00 9.68 -16.09
C ARG A 277 -2.11 10.34 -15.04
N ALA A 278 -2.31 10.04 -13.76
CA ALA A 278 -1.48 10.54 -12.68
C ALA A 278 -0.02 10.07 -12.86
N LEU A 279 0.19 8.77 -13.09
CA LEU A 279 1.52 8.19 -13.33
C LEU A 279 2.23 8.86 -14.52
N LEU A 280 1.53 9.08 -15.64
CA LEU A 280 2.12 9.75 -16.80
C LEU A 280 2.61 11.16 -16.47
N VAL A 281 1.80 11.95 -15.77
CA VAL A 281 2.19 13.31 -15.36
C VAL A 281 3.36 13.26 -14.38
N LEU A 282 3.35 12.33 -13.42
CA LEU A 282 4.45 12.16 -12.48
C LEU A 282 5.76 11.78 -13.17
N THR A 283 5.72 10.89 -14.17
CA THR A 283 6.89 10.53 -14.97
C THR A 283 7.50 11.74 -15.66
N LEU A 284 6.66 12.66 -16.18
CA LEU A 284 7.15 13.93 -16.75
C LEU A 284 7.80 14.81 -15.68
N ILE A 285 7.16 14.96 -14.51
CA ILE A 285 7.72 15.73 -13.38
C ILE A 285 9.08 15.15 -12.96
N ARG A 286 9.19 13.82 -12.83
CA ARG A 286 10.45 13.12 -12.51
C ARG A 286 11.54 13.40 -13.54
N GLY A 287 11.19 13.35 -14.83
CA GLY A 287 12.11 13.69 -15.92
C GLY A 287 12.65 15.11 -15.80
N VAL A 288 11.77 16.09 -15.56
CA VAL A 288 12.17 17.49 -15.35
C VAL A 288 13.09 17.64 -14.15
N VAL A 289 12.73 17.07 -12.99
CA VAL A 289 13.55 17.14 -11.76
C VAL A 289 14.93 16.52 -11.97
N HIS A 290 15.01 15.37 -12.65
CA HIS A 290 16.27 14.71 -12.93
C HIS A 290 17.18 15.52 -13.86
N VAL A 291 16.60 16.07 -14.94
CA VAL A 291 17.31 16.92 -15.90
C VAL A 291 17.80 18.21 -15.24
N SER A 292 16.95 18.89 -14.46
CA SER A 292 17.34 20.09 -13.71
C SER A 292 18.48 19.82 -12.73
N GLY A 293 18.40 18.73 -11.95
CA GLY A 293 19.47 18.35 -11.03
C GLY A 293 20.79 17.99 -11.73
N PHE A 294 20.72 17.42 -12.95
CA PHE A 294 21.89 17.20 -13.78
C PHE A 294 22.55 18.52 -14.22
N PHE A 295 21.76 19.48 -14.72
CA PHE A 295 22.27 20.79 -15.13
C PHE A 295 22.89 21.57 -13.96
N GLU A 296 22.28 21.53 -12.78
CA GLU A 296 22.87 22.17 -11.59
C GLU A 296 24.23 21.57 -11.21
N ARG A 297 24.37 20.23 -11.25
CA ARG A 297 25.64 19.55 -10.98
C ARG A 297 26.71 19.90 -12.01
N LEU A 298 26.33 20.05 -13.27
CA LEU A 298 27.25 20.43 -14.35
C LEU A 298 27.70 21.90 -14.24
N MET A 299 26.80 22.80 -13.87
CA MET A 299 27.08 24.25 -13.83
C MET A 299 27.84 24.69 -12.57
N LYS A 300 27.67 24.00 -11.43
CA LYS A 300 28.41 24.30 -10.18
C LYS A 300 29.94 24.39 -10.35
N PRO A 301 30.63 23.41 -10.97
CA PRO A 301 32.08 23.50 -11.18
C PRO A 301 32.47 24.58 -12.19
N ILE A 302 31.65 24.82 -13.23
CA ILE A 302 31.90 25.87 -14.22
C ILE A 302 31.82 27.26 -13.56
N ALA A 303 30.79 27.52 -12.77
CA ALA A 303 30.66 28.75 -11.99
C ALA A 303 31.84 28.93 -11.00
N GLY A 304 32.30 27.83 -10.37
CA GLY A 304 33.47 27.82 -9.50
C GLY A 304 34.78 28.20 -10.21
N LEU A 305 34.95 27.80 -11.48
CA LEU A 305 36.10 28.17 -12.32
C LEU A 305 36.10 29.67 -12.66
N PHE A 306 34.94 30.23 -13.00
CA PHE A 306 34.82 31.68 -13.27
C PHE A 306 34.96 32.53 -12.00
N ALA A 307 34.47 32.04 -10.85
CA ALA A 307 34.63 32.72 -9.56
C ALA A 307 36.09 32.74 -9.07
N ARG A 308 36.88 31.68 -9.33
CA ARG A 308 38.32 31.64 -9.00
C ARG A 308 39.16 32.56 -9.89
N ARG A 309 38.81 32.67 -11.17
CA ARG A 309 39.54 33.52 -12.13
C ARG A 309 39.41 35.02 -11.80
N SER A 310 38.31 35.41 -11.17
CA SER A 310 38.05 36.79 -10.74
C SER A 310 38.89 37.23 -9.53
N ARG A 311 39.42 36.31 -8.71
CA ARG A 311 40.32 36.64 -7.58
C ARG A 311 41.79 36.75 -7.95
N ALA A 312 42.19 36.19 -9.09
CA ALA A 312 43.60 36.18 -9.52
C ALA A 312 44.04 37.45 -10.28
N VAL A 313 43.13 38.40 -10.52
CA VAL A 313 43.38 39.65 -11.29
C VAL A 313 43.35 40.89 -10.38
N SER A 314 43.36 40.70 -9.05
CA SER A 314 43.35 41.80 -8.06
C SER A 314 44.64 41.89 -7.23
N LEU A 315 45.78 41.53 -7.82
CA LEU A 315 47.12 41.76 -7.26
C LEU A 315 47.93 42.67 -8.20
#